data_AF-A0A3N5H0K9-F1
#
_entry.id   AF-A0A3N5H0K9-F1
#
_cell.length_a   1.000
_cell.length_b   1.000
_cell.length_c   1.000
_cell.angle_alpha   90.00
_cell.angle_beta   90.00
_cell.angle_gamma   90.00
#
_symmetry.space_group_name_H-M   'P 1'
#
loop_
_entity.id
_entity.type
_entity.pdbx_description
1 polymer ?
#
loop_
_entity_poly.entity_id
_entity_poly.type
_entity_poly.pdbx_seq_one_letter_code
_entity_poly.pdbx_strand_id
1 'polypeptide(L)' 'RAKVPDAIAQVLDGTAELSLLDARLVQPYYARLLAQSAGLKLTMSMDGDDVVVRASA' A
#
# COMPACT_ATOMS: atom_id res chain seq x y z
N ARG A 1 3.10 3.66 18.82
CA ARG A 1 1.88 3.94 18.02
C ARG A 1 2.26 4.14 16.57
N ALA A 2 2.13 3.09 15.75
CA ALA A 2 2.30 3.25 14.31
C ALA A 2 1.16 4.09 13.73
N LYS A 3 1.47 4.87 12.68
CA LYS A 3 0.50 5.61 11.89
C LYS A 3 0.67 5.17 10.44
N VAL A 4 -0.44 4.94 9.76
CA VAL A 4 -0.50 4.76 8.31
C VAL A 4 0.07 6.02 7.63
N PRO A 5 1.15 5.91 6.85
CA PRO A 5 1.64 7.03 6.06
C PRO A 5 0.71 7.30 4.87
N ASP A 6 0.19 8.52 4.75
CA ASP A 6 -0.84 8.87 3.77
C ASP A 6 -0.41 8.58 2.32
N ALA A 7 0.86 8.82 1.98
CA ALA A 7 1.40 8.53 0.65
C ALA A 7 1.41 7.02 0.32
N ILE A 8 1.65 6.15 1.31
CA ILE A 8 1.60 4.69 1.11
C ILE A 8 0.16 4.25 0.88
N ALA A 9 -0.79 4.78 1.65
CA ALA A 9 -2.22 4.49 1.47
C ALA A 9 -2.68 4.87 0.06
N GLN A 10 -2.33 6.08 -0.41
CA GLN A 10 -2.66 6.53 -1.77
C GLN A 10 -2.08 5.61 -2.86
N VAL A 11 -0.85 5.13 -2.68
CA VAL A 11 -0.23 4.21 -3.66
C VAL A 11 -0.98 2.88 -3.69
N LEU A 12 -1.30 2.31 -2.53
CA LEU A 12 -2.02 1.04 -2.40
C LEU A 12 -3.47 1.14 -2.95
N ASP A 13 -4.14 2.25 -2.71
CA ASP A 13 -5.49 2.55 -3.22
C ASP A 13 -5.50 2.90 -4.71
N GLY A 14 -4.32 3.14 -5.29
CA GLY A 14 -4.16 3.50 -6.70
C GLY A 14 -4.56 4.94 -7.04
N THR A 15 -4.61 5.81 -6.03
CA THR A 15 -4.96 7.23 -6.15
C THR A 15 -3.74 8.15 -6.10
N ALA A 16 -2.55 7.61 -5.87
CA ALA A 16 -1.31 8.39 -5.86
C ALA A 16 -1.01 8.96 -7.26
N GLU A 17 -0.78 10.28 -7.30
CA GLU A 17 -0.21 10.96 -8.47
C GLU A 17 1.20 10.44 -8.74
N LEU A 18 1.54 10.25 -10.02
CA LEU A 18 2.86 9.76 -10.44
C LEU A 18 4.00 10.68 -9.96
N SER A 19 3.74 11.99 -9.84
CA SER A 19 4.70 12.97 -9.33
C SER A 19 5.05 12.80 -7.85
N LEU A 20 4.21 12.09 -7.09
CA LEU A 20 4.45 11.78 -5.68
C LEU A 20 5.28 10.51 -5.50
N LEU A 21 5.48 9.71 -6.56
CA LEU A 21 6.30 8.50 -6.50
C LEU A 21 7.78 8.86 -6.36
N ASP A 22 8.34 8.51 -5.22
CA ASP A 22 9.78 8.49 -4.99
C ASP A 22 10.27 7.08 -4.62
N ALA A 23 11.58 6.95 -4.41
CA ALA A 23 12.21 5.67 -4.09
C ALA A 23 11.61 4.94 -2.88
N ARG A 24 10.98 5.66 -1.94
CA ARG A 24 10.35 5.09 -0.72
C ARG A 24 9.02 4.43 -1.02
N LEU A 25 8.39 4.79 -2.14
CA LEU A 25 7.08 4.26 -2.57
C LEU A 25 7.20 3.11 -3.58
N VAL A 26 8.42 2.75 -3.99
CA VAL A 26 8.65 1.69 -4.97
C VAL A 26 8.09 0.34 -4.49
N GLN A 27 8.28 0.00 -3.21
CA GLN A 27 7.80 -1.26 -2.65
C GLN A 27 6.27 -1.31 -2.56
N PRO A 28 5.56 -0.32 -1.98
CA PRO A 28 4.10 -0.26 -2.02
C PRO A 28 3.52 -0.31 -3.44
N TYR A 29 4.17 0.37 -4.39
CA TYR A 29 3.72 0.40 -5.78
C TYR A 29 3.76 -0.99 -6.43
N TYR A 30 4.89 -1.68 -6.33
CA TYR A 30 5.00 -3.03 -6.87
C TYR A 30 4.17 -4.06 -6.11
N ALA A 31 3.99 -3.90 -4.79
CA ALA A 31 3.08 -4.75 -4.02
C ALA A 31 1.65 -4.65 -4.56
N ARG A 32 1.16 -3.44 -4.86
CA ARG A 32 -0.16 -3.23 -5.49
C ARG A 32 -0.26 -3.90 -6.84
N LEU A 33 0.73 -3.69 -7.72
CA LEU A 33 0.73 -4.31 -9.04
C LEU A 33 0.71 -5.84 -8.96
N LEU A 34 1.48 -6.42 -8.04
CA LEU A 34 1.51 -7.85 -7.81
C LEU A 34 0.14 -8.37 -7.34
N ALA A 35 -0.47 -7.73 -6.34
CA ALA A 35 -1.80 -8.10 -5.85
C ALA A 35 -2.85 -8.01 -6.96
N GLN A 36 -2.85 -6.91 -7.73
CA GLN A 36 -3.75 -6.73 -8.87
C GLN A 36 -3.57 -7.83 -9.92
N SER A 37 -2.33 -8.19 -10.26
CA SER A 37 -2.04 -9.28 -11.21
C SER A 37 -2.50 -10.66 -10.71
N ALA A 38 -2.56 -10.83 -9.39
CA ALA A 38 -3.07 -12.03 -8.73
C ALA A 38 -4.58 -12.00 -8.49
N GLY A 39 -5.29 -10.95 -8.90
CA GLY A 39 -6.72 -10.77 -8.63
C GLY A 39 -7.05 -10.50 -7.16
N LEU A 40 -6.07 -10.06 -6.37
CA LEU A 40 -6.20 -9.77 -4.95
C LEU A 40 -6.29 -8.27 -4.70
N LYS A 41 -6.93 -7.90 -3.58
CA LYS A 41 -6.98 -6.54 -3.06
C LYS A 41 -6.02 -6.39 -1.89
N LEU A 42 -5.27 -5.27 -1.89
CA LEU A 42 -4.49 -4.87 -0.72
C LEU A 42 -5.35 -4.03 0.22
N THR A 43 -5.21 -4.29 1.51
CA THR A 43 -5.80 -3.50 2.59
C THR A 43 -4.71 -3.17 3.60
N MET A 44 -4.79 -1.98 4.20
CA MET A 44 -3.86 -1.57 5.24
C MET A 44 -4.63 -1.32 6.53
N SER A 45 -4.17 -1.93 7.62
CA SER A 45 -4.84 -1.89 8.91
C SER A 45 -3.83 -1.86 10.05
N MET A 46 -4.29 -1.43 11.23
CA MET A 46 -3.53 -1.62 12.46
C MET A 46 -3.64 -3.07 12.92
N ASP A 47 -2.54 -3.65 13.36
CA ASP A 47 -2.49 -4.93 14.07
C ASP A 47 -1.71 -4.72 15.37
N GLY A 48 -2.42 -4.56 16.48
CA GLY A 48 -1.82 -4.08 17.73
C GLY A 48 -1.13 -2.73 17.56
N ASP A 49 0.19 -2.72 17.75
CA ASP A 49 1.02 -1.52 17.60
C ASP A 49 1.61 -1.33 16.19
N ASP A 50 1.39 -2.29 15.28
CA ASP A 50 1.94 -2.33 13.93
C ASP A 50 0.94 -1.86 12.86
N VAL A 51 1.45 -1.40 11.72
CA VAL A 51 0.67 -1.20 10.49
C VAL A 51 1.00 -2.34 9.54
N VAL A 52 -0.01 -3.11 9.17
CA VAL A 52 0.13 -4.27 8.28
C VAL A 52 -0.57 -4.02 6.96
N VAL A 53 0.06 -4.50 5.88
CA VAL A 53 -0.55 -4.59 4.54
C VAL A 53 -0.93 -6.05 4.30
N ARG A 54 -2.20 -6.31 4.01
CA ARG A 54 -2.72 -7.65 3.76
C ARG A 54 -3.31 -7.75 2.36
N ALA A 55 -2.94 -8.81 1.65
CA ALA A 55 -3.58 -9.21 0.41
C ALA A 55 -4.70 -10.23 0.69
N SER A 56 -5.88 -10.01 0.11
CA SER A 56 -7.00 -10.96 0.16
C SER A 56 -7.74 -10.97 -1.17
N ALA A 57 -8.44 -12.06 -1.45
CA ALA A 57 -9.40 -12.11 -2.55
C ALA A 57 -10.58 -11.15 -2.31
#